data_AF-A0A815YSV2-F1
#
_entry.id   AF-A0A815YSV2-F1
#
_cell.length_a   1.000
_cell.length_b   1.000
_cell.length_c   1.000
_cell.angle_alpha   90.00
_cell.angle_beta   90.00
_cell.angle_gamma   90.00
#
_symmetry.space_group_name_H-M   'P 1'
#
loop_
_entity.id
_entity.type
_entity.pdbx_description
1 polymer ?
#
loop_
_entity_poly.entity_id
_entity_poly.type
_entity_poly.pdbx_seq_one_letter_code
_entity_poly.pdbx_strand_id
1 'polypeptide(L)'
;MLSLANLASNIIDREAFAACTNDFSRITCLLSCSEFVSLLKKSSALLDEQTTCLKCVKSSTEFREKGNEAYASNNNQIALSFYNQAIRYAPSYSRELSLALGNRSATLFNLKYYHLASQDVHRALDLLSSNEEDDVRRQRLEQRLQQCLRHKAEDEQIINDDNTQLEHELEQLKLNQTFNTNYSSLTSHADIHSSSDRGRHVVSANNSSILKPGTIILIEKPYASVLLPSAWLTHCHMCLRRIQLIVFPCSQCTRAVYCSFDCLQSSILWHAFECRLTIDRLDKMQLLALRLITKTGWQELFKNKVQFENYLKGNKIENETDKTYQWDNYENILKLETNSHKRSVDDLLQRSIQACSIGVSLIGNTSFSHQAYENLDYQIYICSLLLSHLQSLPCNAHEISEFIYHRSSPLSSSCNEIGAGIYATLSLFNHACNPNVIRNFIGDTVLVRLLSSISSNNIELVDNYGCLSATMAKDERQKKLDDQYHFQCQCQPCIEQWPNYDRLPEGTGEKNIISKPFDEAFQRLIQGEIPSEDDLHRFEDFIAQCDEQMPGDKTIKGKVYNNAQEAYKQCLNFFYHSISIED
;
A
#
# COMPACT_ATOMS: atom_id res chain seq x y z
N MET A 1 15.51 -17.48 3.37
CA MET A 1 15.33 -17.46 4.85
C MET A 1 14.82 -18.78 5.42
N LEU A 2 13.91 -19.50 4.76
CA LEU A 2 13.41 -20.80 5.26
C LEU A 2 14.53 -21.84 5.53
N SER A 3 15.53 -21.90 4.64
CA SER A 3 16.70 -22.77 4.83
C SER A 3 17.51 -22.42 6.08
N LEU A 4 17.67 -21.13 6.38
CA LEU A 4 18.34 -20.67 7.59
C LEU A 4 17.53 -21.06 8.84
N ALA A 5 16.20 -20.95 8.80
CA ALA A 5 15.35 -21.35 9.92
C ALA A 5 15.51 -22.85 10.24
N ASN A 6 15.49 -23.70 9.22
CA ASN A 6 15.68 -25.14 9.39
C ASN A 6 17.08 -25.47 9.97
N LEU A 7 18.13 -24.84 9.47
CA LEU A 7 19.50 -25.06 9.97
C LEU A 7 19.67 -24.55 11.40
N ALA A 8 19.14 -23.36 11.70
CA ALA A 8 19.21 -22.75 13.03
C ALA A 8 18.42 -23.56 14.06
N SER A 9 17.31 -24.21 13.68
CA SER A 9 16.51 -25.01 14.62
C SER A 9 17.24 -26.21 15.24
N ASN A 10 18.40 -26.61 14.68
CA ASN A 10 19.27 -27.66 15.23
C ASN A 10 20.38 -27.11 16.16
N ILE A 11 20.57 -25.78 16.16
CA ILE A 11 21.62 -25.08 16.92
C ILE A 11 21.00 -24.35 18.12
N ILE A 12 19.79 -23.82 17.94
CA ILE A 12 19.08 -23.11 19.00
C ILE A 12 18.51 -24.11 20.00
N ASP A 13 18.81 -23.89 21.28
CA ASP A 13 18.17 -24.59 22.39
C ASP A 13 16.67 -24.25 22.39
N ARG A 14 15.85 -25.22 21.97
CA ARG A 14 14.40 -25.09 21.87
C ARG A 14 13.73 -24.91 23.23
N GLU A 15 14.25 -25.52 24.30
CA GLU A 15 13.68 -25.38 25.63
C GLU A 15 13.96 -23.98 26.18
N ALA A 16 15.20 -23.50 26.03
CA ALA A 16 15.55 -22.13 26.40
C ALA A 16 14.75 -21.09 25.60
N PHE A 17 14.57 -21.31 24.30
CA PHE A 17 13.76 -20.42 23.47
C PHE A 17 12.28 -20.46 23.88
N ALA A 18 11.71 -21.64 24.14
CA ALA A 18 10.34 -21.79 24.59
C ALA A 18 10.06 -21.12 25.95
N ALA A 19 11.08 -21.02 26.81
CA ALA A 19 10.99 -20.32 28.09
C ALA A 19 10.96 -18.78 27.95
N CYS A 20 11.28 -18.23 26.76
CA CYS A 20 11.26 -16.79 26.51
C CYS A 20 9.83 -16.25 26.42
N THR A 21 9.47 -15.32 27.31
CA THR A 21 8.09 -14.83 27.45
C THR A 21 7.76 -13.59 26.61
N ASN A 22 8.77 -12.96 25.99
CA ASN A 22 8.60 -11.72 25.24
C ASN A 22 9.62 -11.59 24.09
N ASP A 23 9.36 -10.67 23.16
CA ASP A 23 10.16 -10.50 21.94
C ASP A 23 11.63 -10.14 22.23
N PHE A 24 11.86 -9.29 23.25
CA PHE A 24 13.21 -8.91 23.63
C PHE A 24 14.05 -10.12 24.10
N SER A 25 13.46 -10.98 24.94
CA SER A 25 14.10 -12.20 25.43
C SER A 25 14.36 -13.23 24.32
N ARG A 26 13.44 -13.36 23.35
CA ARG A 26 13.59 -14.27 22.19
C ARG A 26 14.77 -13.86 21.30
N ILE A 27 14.87 -12.58 20.99
CA ILE A 27 15.97 -12.06 20.18
C ILE A 27 17.29 -12.12 20.95
N THR A 28 17.29 -11.82 22.25
CA THR A 28 18.47 -11.96 23.11
C THR A 28 18.98 -13.41 23.09
N CYS A 29 18.08 -14.39 23.25
CA CYS A 29 18.39 -15.82 23.18
C CYS A 29 19.13 -16.19 21.87
N LEU A 30 18.66 -15.69 20.73
CA LEU A 30 19.29 -15.95 19.44
C LEU A 30 20.64 -15.23 19.29
N LEU A 31 20.70 -13.91 19.51
CA LEU A 31 21.90 -13.13 19.24
C LEU A 31 23.03 -13.34 20.27
N SER A 32 22.71 -13.89 21.46
CA SER A 32 23.72 -14.36 22.41
C SER A 32 24.31 -15.73 22.05
N CYS A 33 23.69 -16.50 21.14
CA CYS A 33 24.22 -17.78 20.66
C CYS A 33 25.31 -17.56 19.60
N SER A 34 26.57 -17.78 19.96
CA SER A 34 27.72 -17.56 19.07
C SER A 34 27.69 -18.43 17.80
N GLU A 35 27.19 -19.67 17.91
CA GLU A 35 27.03 -20.58 16.78
C GLU A 35 25.97 -20.07 15.80
N PHE A 36 24.84 -19.58 16.29
CA PHE A 36 23.81 -18.97 15.47
C PHE A 36 24.32 -17.71 14.77
N VAL A 37 25.01 -16.81 15.50
CA VAL A 37 25.58 -15.59 14.91
C VAL A 37 26.61 -15.94 13.82
N SER A 38 27.44 -16.96 14.04
CA SER A 38 28.40 -17.47 13.05
C SER A 38 27.70 -18.03 11.82
N LEU A 39 26.62 -18.82 12.01
CA LEU A 39 25.79 -19.33 10.93
C LEU A 39 25.15 -18.20 10.12
N LEU A 40 24.54 -17.23 10.82
CA LEU A 40 23.85 -16.10 10.20
C LEU A 40 24.80 -15.27 9.33
N LYS A 41 26.00 -14.95 9.83
CA LYS A 41 27.03 -14.20 9.08
C LYS A 41 27.53 -14.89 7.82
N LYS A 42 27.47 -16.22 7.77
CA LYS A 42 27.84 -17.04 6.59
C LYS A 42 26.66 -17.36 5.69
N SER A 43 25.45 -17.03 6.10
CA SER A 43 24.23 -17.42 5.42
C SER A 43 24.00 -16.55 4.20
N SER A 44 23.57 -17.18 3.10
CA SER A 44 23.02 -16.47 1.94
C SER A 44 21.70 -15.77 2.24
N ALA A 45 21.15 -15.88 3.47
CA ALA A 45 19.96 -15.17 3.91
C ALA A 45 20.24 -13.70 4.24
N LEU A 46 21.50 -13.30 4.44
CA LEU A 46 21.85 -11.88 4.56
C LEU A 46 21.56 -11.16 3.25
N LEU A 47 20.97 -9.99 3.37
CA LEU A 47 20.56 -9.15 2.26
C LEU A 47 21.72 -8.21 1.88
N ASP A 48 22.24 -8.31 0.66
CA ASP A 48 23.33 -7.46 0.18
C ASP A 48 23.23 -7.26 -1.34
N GLU A 49 22.91 -6.03 -1.76
CA GLU A 49 22.64 -5.68 -3.15
C GLU A 49 23.86 -5.20 -3.93
N GLN A 50 25.04 -5.08 -3.30
CA GLN A 50 26.21 -4.44 -3.92
C GLN A 50 26.69 -5.07 -5.25
N THR A 51 26.10 -6.20 -5.66
CA THR A 51 26.51 -6.97 -6.85
C THR A 51 25.45 -7.10 -7.95
N THR A 52 24.19 -6.66 -7.77
CA THR A 52 23.09 -7.11 -8.66
C THR A 52 22.28 -6.02 -9.38
N CYS A 53 22.22 -4.78 -8.90
CA CYS A 53 21.30 -3.76 -9.42
C CYS A 53 21.98 -2.45 -9.88
N LEU A 54 23.12 -2.55 -10.58
CA LEU A 54 23.91 -1.37 -10.95
C LEU A 54 23.47 -0.75 -12.28
N LYS A 55 23.40 0.58 -12.27
CA LYS A 55 23.32 1.41 -13.47
C LYS A 55 24.57 1.21 -14.34
N CYS A 56 24.41 1.18 -15.66
CA CYS A 56 25.53 1.02 -16.57
C CYS A 56 25.36 1.79 -17.88
N VAL A 57 26.50 2.30 -18.39
CA VAL A 57 26.59 3.07 -19.63
C VAL A 57 26.07 2.27 -20.83
N LYS A 58 26.41 0.97 -20.90
CA LYS A 58 26.04 0.10 -22.01
C LYS A 58 24.53 0.00 -22.18
N SER A 59 23.80 -0.45 -21.15
CA SER A 59 22.35 -0.58 -21.24
C SER A 59 21.64 0.76 -21.43
N SER A 60 22.12 1.83 -20.79
CA SER A 60 21.57 3.17 -21.01
C SER A 60 21.69 3.60 -22.47
N THR A 61 22.84 3.35 -23.09
CA THR A 61 23.10 3.67 -24.51
C THR A 61 22.24 2.84 -25.44
N GLU A 62 22.16 1.51 -25.23
CA GLU A 62 21.33 0.62 -26.04
C GLU A 62 19.85 1.03 -26.03
N PHE A 63 19.29 1.37 -24.87
CA PHE A 63 17.91 1.86 -24.79
C PHE A 63 17.74 3.23 -25.44
N ARG A 64 18.72 4.13 -25.29
CA ARG A 64 18.67 5.46 -25.93
C ARG A 64 18.70 5.33 -27.45
N GLU A 65 19.48 4.42 -28.01
CA GLU A 65 19.55 4.17 -29.45
C GLU A 65 18.22 3.64 -30.00
N LYS A 66 17.60 2.66 -29.33
CA LYS A 66 16.24 2.21 -29.66
C LYS A 66 15.21 3.34 -29.59
N GLY A 67 15.36 4.22 -28.59
CA GLY A 67 14.54 5.44 -28.48
C GLY A 67 14.73 6.37 -29.68
N ASN A 68 15.97 6.54 -30.17
CA ASN A 68 16.27 7.37 -31.33
C ASN A 68 15.64 6.80 -32.62
N GLU A 69 15.71 5.48 -32.81
CA GLU A 69 15.10 4.79 -33.96
C GLU A 69 13.58 5.00 -33.97
N ALA A 70 12.93 4.83 -32.82
CA ALA A 70 11.49 5.06 -32.67
C ALA A 70 11.12 6.53 -32.88
N TYR A 71 11.91 7.47 -32.33
CA TYR A 71 11.72 8.91 -32.49
C TYR A 71 11.85 9.34 -33.96
N ALA A 72 12.87 8.85 -34.68
CA ALA A 72 13.06 9.11 -36.10
C ALA A 72 11.91 8.56 -36.96
N SER A 73 11.26 7.49 -36.49
CA SER A 73 10.07 6.90 -37.12
C SER A 73 8.75 7.60 -36.73
N ASN A 74 8.82 8.74 -36.03
CA ASN A 74 7.68 9.48 -35.46
C ASN A 74 6.82 8.66 -34.47
N ASN A 75 7.35 7.56 -33.92
CA ASN A 75 6.68 6.77 -32.90
C ASN A 75 7.05 7.28 -31.50
N ASN A 76 6.51 8.44 -31.14
CA ASN A 76 6.86 9.13 -29.89
C ASN A 76 6.51 8.33 -28.62
N GLN A 77 5.44 7.52 -28.63
CA GLN A 77 5.08 6.69 -27.47
C GLN A 77 6.11 5.59 -27.21
N ILE A 78 6.53 4.87 -28.26
CA ILE A 78 7.59 3.86 -28.13
C ILE A 78 8.92 4.53 -27.76
N ALA A 79 9.25 5.66 -28.39
CA ALA A 79 10.46 6.42 -28.07
C ALA A 79 10.51 6.80 -26.58
N LEU A 80 9.39 7.31 -26.03
CA LEU A 80 9.26 7.67 -24.62
C LEU A 80 9.54 6.48 -23.70
N SER A 81 8.97 5.31 -24.02
CA SER A 81 9.20 4.08 -23.24
C SER A 81 10.69 3.68 -23.21
N PHE A 82 11.39 3.79 -24.33
CA PHE A 82 12.82 3.47 -24.40
C PHE A 82 13.67 4.53 -23.70
N TYR A 83 13.34 5.81 -23.79
CA TYR A 83 14.07 6.84 -23.05
C TYR A 83 13.85 6.74 -21.54
N ASN A 84 12.67 6.32 -21.08
CA ASN A 84 12.43 5.97 -19.67
C ASN A 84 13.40 4.87 -19.20
N GLN A 85 13.61 3.83 -20.01
CA GLN A 85 14.60 2.78 -19.72
C GLN A 85 16.03 3.33 -19.75
N ALA A 86 16.39 4.13 -20.75
CA ALA A 86 17.72 4.73 -20.86
C ALA A 86 18.10 5.52 -19.60
N ILE A 87 17.17 6.34 -19.08
CA ILE A 87 17.35 7.13 -17.84
C ILE A 87 17.44 6.21 -16.61
N ARG A 88 16.64 5.13 -16.55
CA ARG A 88 16.70 4.14 -15.46
C ARG A 88 18.07 3.49 -15.34
N TYR A 89 18.70 3.13 -16.45
CA TYR A 89 20.03 2.52 -16.48
C TYR A 89 21.20 3.51 -16.45
N ALA A 90 20.97 4.79 -16.74
CA ALA A 90 22.02 5.79 -16.80
C ALA A 90 22.70 5.96 -15.42
N PRO A 91 24.05 5.89 -15.33
CA PRO A 91 24.78 6.22 -14.12
C PRO A 91 24.47 7.64 -13.63
N SER A 92 24.55 7.85 -12.31
CA SER A 92 24.39 9.18 -11.73
C SER A 92 25.41 10.18 -12.25
N TYR A 93 24.98 11.43 -12.42
CA TYR A 93 25.84 12.54 -12.85
C TYR A 93 26.64 12.26 -14.15
N SER A 94 26.07 11.48 -15.07
CA SER A 94 26.73 11.02 -16.29
C SER A 94 26.29 11.76 -17.56
N ARG A 95 27.15 11.71 -18.58
CA ARG A 95 26.81 12.19 -19.93
C ARG A 95 25.62 11.41 -20.50
N GLU A 96 25.55 10.11 -20.25
CA GLU A 96 24.47 9.23 -20.69
C GLU A 96 23.11 9.68 -20.13
N LEU A 97 23.07 10.05 -18.84
CA LEU A 97 21.87 10.57 -18.20
C LEU A 97 21.44 11.90 -18.84
N SER A 98 22.38 12.82 -19.04
CA SER A 98 22.11 14.11 -19.69
C SER A 98 21.59 13.95 -21.13
N LEU A 99 22.18 13.01 -21.90
CA LEU A 99 21.72 12.70 -23.26
C LEU A 99 20.31 12.08 -23.24
N ALA A 100 20.05 11.10 -22.37
CA ALA A 100 18.76 10.45 -22.30
C ALA A 100 17.63 11.41 -21.89
N LEU A 101 17.87 12.31 -20.93
CA LEU A 101 16.95 13.39 -20.55
C LEU A 101 16.74 14.39 -21.69
N GLY A 102 17.81 14.75 -22.40
CA GLY A 102 17.73 15.62 -23.58
C GLY A 102 16.89 15.02 -24.72
N ASN A 103 16.94 13.70 -24.92
CA ASN A 103 16.15 13.01 -25.93
C ASN A 103 14.69 12.81 -25.47
N ARG A 104 14.48 12.47 -24.19
CA ARG A 104 13.13 12.34 -23.62
C ARG A 104 12.38 13.68 -23.65
N SER A 105 13.03 14.79 -23.30
CA SER A 105 12.41 16.12 -23.41
C SER A 105 12.02 16.51 -24.84
N ALA A 106 12.77 16.07 -25.87
CA ALA A 106 12.39 16.27 -27.26
C ALA A 106 11.10 15.50 -27.62
N THR A 107 10.97 14.29 -27.09
CA THR A 107 9.79 13.42 -27.27
C THR A 107 8.58 13.97 -26.55
N LEU A 108 8.75 14.40 -25.30
CA LEU A 108 7.71 15.05 -24.50
C LEU A 108 7.22 16.34 -25.15
N PHE A 109 8.13 17.13 -25.72
CA PHE A 109 7.78 18.33 -26.48
C PHE A 109 6.89 18.01 -27.70
N ASN A 110 7.24 16.97 -28.48
CA ASN A 110 6.42 16.52 -29.61
C ASN A 110 5.04 16.01 -29.18
N LEU A 111 4.96 15.43 -27.98
CA LEU A 111 3.72 14.97 -27.34
C LEU A 111 2.97 16.11 -26.62
N LYS A 112 3.48 17.36 -26.69
CA LYS A 112 2.91 18.56 -26.05
C LYS A 112 2.90 18.54 -24.51
N TYR A 113 3.66 17.65 -23.87
CA TYR A 113 3.89 17.67 -22.42
C TYR A 113 5.03 18.63 -22.08
N TYR A 114 4.77 19.93 -22.21
CA TYR A 114 5.79 20.98 -22.16
C TYR A 114 6.42 21.15 -20.78
N HIS A 115 5.66 20.97 -19.70
CA HIS A 115 6.11 21.05 -18.31
C HIS A 115 7.09 19.92 -18.01
N LEU A 116 6.73 18.68 -18.35
CA LEU A 116 7.62 17.53 -18.19
C LEU A 116 8.88 17.64 -19.07
N ALA A 117 8.72 18.13 -20.31
CA ALA A 117 9.85 18.43 -21.17
C ALA A 117 10.79 19.47 -20.54
N SER A 118 10.23 20.53 -19.93
CA SER A 118 11.02 21.57 -19.25
C SER A 118 11.78 21.04 -18.03
N GLN A 119 11.15 20.16 -17.24
CA GLN A 119 11.80 19.50 -16.10
C GLN A 119 12.99 18.64 -16.55
N ASP A 120 12.82 17.86 -17.61
CA ASP A 120 13.91 17.06 -18.19
C ASP A 120 15.02 17.93 -18.77
N VAL A 121 14.69 19.06 -19.39
CA VAL A 121 15.67 20.02 -19.88
C VAL A 121 16.50 20.60 -18.73
N HIS A 122 15.87 21.07 -17.65
CA HIS A 122 16.59 21.57 -16.48
C HIS A 122 17.57 20.53 -15.93
N ARG A 123 17.09 19.30 -15.71
CA ARG A 123 17.94 18.20 -15.23
C ARG A 123 19.06 17.83 -16.21
N ALA A 124 18.82 17.93 -17.52
CA ALA A 124 19.84 17.68 -18.52
C ALA A 124 20.93 18.76 -18.52
N LEU A 125 20.54 20.03 -18.35
CA LEU A 125 21.42 21.20 -18.28
C LEU A 125 22.32 21.17 -17.05
N ASP A 126 21.81 20.74 -15.90
CA ASP A 126 22.56 20.60 -14.64
C ASP A 126 23.71 19.58 -14.73
N LEU A 127 23.70 18.73 -15.75
CA LEU A 127 24.68 17.67 -15.98
C LEU A 127 25.73 18.04 -17.04
N LEU A 128 25.60 19.20 -17.70
CA LEU A 128 26.53 19.63 -18.74
C LEU A 128 27.78 20.28 -18.14
N SER A 129 28.92 20.01 -18.77
CA SER A 129 30.20 20.65 -18.44
C SER A 129 30.47 21.87 -19.34
N SER A 130 31.55 22.61 -19.07
CA SER A 130 31.95 23.80 -19.85
C SER A 130 32.87 23.44 -21.02
N ASN A 131 32.39 22.58 -21.93
CA ASN A 131 33.12 22.20 -23.14
C ASN A 131 32.31 22.54 -24.41
N GLU A 132 32.97 22.62 -25.57
CA GLU A 132 32.34 23.06 -26.83
C GLU A 132 31.18 22.15 -27.28
N GLU A 133 31.28 20.84 -27.06
CA GLU A 133 30.20 19.90 -27.39
C GLU A 133 28.95 20.16 -26.53
N ASP A 134 29.16 20.38 -25.23
CA ASP A 134 28.11 20.69 -24.28
C ASP A 134 27.55 22.10 -24.48
N ASP A 135 28.31 23.07 -25.01
CA ASP A 135 27.81 24.40 -25.35
C ASP A 135 26.76 24.35 -26.48
N VAL A 136 27.00 23.54 -27.52
CA VAL A 136 26.02 23.32 -28.60
C VAL A 136 24.76 22.64 -28.06
N ARG A 137 24.93 21.66 -27.17
CA ARG A 137 23.79 20.97 -26.52
C ARG A 137 23.02 21.92 -25.61
N ARG A 138 23.71 22.76 -24.85
CA ARG A 138 23.14 23.79 -23.97
C ARG A 138 22.25 24.73 -24.76
N GLN A 139 22.74 25.27 -25.88
CA GLN A 139 21.95 26.13 -26.75
C GLN A 139 20.66 25.45 -27.24
N ARG A 140 20.73 24.19 -27.67
CA ARG A 140 19.55 23.44 -28.13
C ARG A 140 18.53 23.21 -27.00
N LEU A 141 19.02 22.85 -25.81
CA LEU A 141 18.19 22.62 -24.64
C LEU A 141 17.53 23.92 -24.16
N GLU A 142 18.28 25.02 -24.06
CA GLU A 142 17.76 26.34 -23.69
C GLU A 142 16.72 26.84 -24.69
N GLN A 143 16.94 26.63 -26.00
CA GLN A 143 15.93 26.94 -27.02
C GLN A 143 14.64 26.14 -26.81
N ARG A 144 14.73 24.84 -26.50
CA ARG A 144 13.56 24.01 -26.18
C ARG A 144 12.88 24.50 -24.90
N LEU A 145 13.63 24.87 -23.86
CA LEU A 145 13.09 25.42 -22.63
C LEU A 145 12.27 26.70 -22.91
N GLN A 146 12.82 27.62 -23.71
CA GLN A 146 12.09 28.82 -24.14
C GLN A 146 10.81 28.47 -24.93
N GLN A 147 10.85 27.44 -25.78
CA GLN A 147 9.65 26.95 -26.46
C GLN A 147 8.63 26.39 -25.48
N CYS A 148 9.01 25.52 -24.55
CA CYS A 148 8.12 24.98 -23.51
C CYS A 148 7.44 26.11 -22.72
N LEU A 149 8.21 27.12 -22.29
CA LEU A 149 7.68 28.25 -21.52
C LEU A 149 6.64 29.07 -22.30
N ARG A 150 6.78 29.18 -23.63
CA ARG A 150 5.78 29.85 -24.48
C ARG A 150 4.48 29.07 -24.62
N HIS A 151 4.54 27.74 -24.56
CA HIS A 151 3.37 26.87 -24.67
C HIS A 151 2.81 26.43 -23.30
N LYS A 152 3.26 27.05 -22.20
CA LYS A 152 2.85 26.67 -20.83
C LYS A 152 1.32 26.66 -20.62
N ALA A 153 0.60 27.59 -21.25
CA ALA A 153 -0.87 27.64 -21.16
C ALA A 153 -1.60 26.53 -21.95
N GLU A 154 -0.97 25.99 -23.00
CA GLU A 154 -1.51 24.82 -23.74
C GLU A 154 -1.30 23.54 -22.92
N ASP A 155 -0.22 23.50 -22.14
CA ASP A 155 0.15 22.39 -21.29
C ASP A 155 -0.86 22.18 -20.15
N GLU A 156 -1.37 23.26 -19.54
CA GLU A 156 -2.40 23.21 -18.49
C GLU A 156 -3.72 22.55 -18.94
N GLN A 157 -3.97 22.46 -20.25
CA GLN A 157 -5.12 21.73 -20.81
C GLN A 157 -4.83 20.25 -21.08
N ILE A 158 -3.54 19.84 -21.07
CA ILE A 158 -3.05 18.48 -21.33
C ILE A 158 -2.61 17.78 -20.03
N ILE A 159 -2.44 18.50 -18.91
CA ILE A 159 -2.25 17.96 -17.55
C ILE A 159 -3.56 17.29 -17.07
N ASN A 160 -4.02 16.30 -17.84
CA ASN A 160 -4.83 15.18 -17.43
C ASN A 160 -3.88 13.97 -17.35
N ASP A 161 -2.80 14.06 -16.57
CA ASP A 161 -2.20 12.83 -16.05
C ASP A 161 -3.16 12.37 -14.95
N ASP A 162 -3.71 11.17 -15.10
CA ASP A 162 -4.66 10.57 -14.15
C ASP A 162 -4.17 10.70 -12.71
N ASN A 163 -2.86 10.70 -12.49
CA ASN A 163 -2.26 10.88 -11.17
C ASN A 163 -2.57 12.25 -10.55
N THR A 164 -2.43 13.35 -11.29
CA THR A 164 -2.68 14.71 -10.78
C THR A 164 -4.17 14.92 -10.51
N GLN A 165 -5.04 14.37 -11.37
CA GLN A 165 -6.48 14.40 -11.16
C GLN A 165 -6.89 13.65 -9.88
N LEU A 166 -6.36 12.43 -9.68
CA LEU A 166 -6.62 11.64 -8.49
C LEU A 166 -6.14 12.32 -7.19
N GLU A 167 -5.02 13.04 -7.25
CA GLU A 167 -4.54 13.86 -6.11
C GLU A 167 -5.51 15.00 -5.77
N HIS A 168 -5.96 15.73 -6.79
CA HIS A 168 -6.93 16.81 -6.62
C HIS A 168 -8.26 16.27 -6.06
N GLU A 169 -8.74 15.15 -6.59
CA GLU A 169 -9.96 14.49 -6.12
C GLU A 169 -9.84 14.07 -4.65
N LEU A 170 -8.72 13.47 -4.24
CA LEU A 170 -8.47 13.11 -2.85
C LEU A 170 -8.47 14.34 -1.92
N GLU A 171 -7.94 15.48 -2.37
CA GLU A 171 -7.99 16.74 -1.63
C GLU A 171 -9.42 17.28 -1.50
N GLN A 172 -10.20 17.27 -2.58
CA GLN A 172 -11.61 17.68 -2.55
C GLN A 172 -12.44 16.78 -1.62
N LEU A 173 -12.23 15.46 -1.68
CA LEU A 173 -12.89 14.52 -0.77
C LEU A 173 -12.61 14.87 0.69
N LYS A 174 -11.36 15.17 1.04
CA LYS A 174 -10.99 15.57 2.42
C LYS A 174 -11.61 16.89 2.84
N LEU A 175 -11.63 17.91 1.96
CA LEU A 175 -12.22 19.21 2.25
C LEU A 175 -13.73 19.14 2.53
N ASN A 176 -14.40 18.16 1.94
CA ASN A 176 -15.83 17.91 2.13
C ASN A 176 -16.16 17.10 3.39
N GLN A 177 -15.16 16.67 4.17
CA GLN A 177 -15.38 15.92 5.42
C GLN A 177 -15.11 16.78 6.66
N THR A 178 -15.85 16.46 7.73
CA THR A 178 -15.49 16.81 9.10
C THR A 178 -14.84 15.62 9.77
N PHE A 179 -13.67 15.80 10.38
CA PHE A 179 -12.88 14.72 10.99
C PHE A 179 -13.10 14.63 12.50
N ASN A 180 -12.97 13.42 13.03
CA ASN A 180 -13.02 13.13 14.46
C ASN A 180 -11.78 13.72 15.16
N THR A 181 -11.98 14.37 16.31
CA THR A 181 -10.92 15.07 17.05
C THR A 181 -9.95 14.13 17.78
N ASN A 182 -10.42 12.93 18.14
CA ASN A 182 -9.63 11.92 18.84
C ASN A 182 -8.94 10.95 17.87
N TYR A 183 -9.51 10.76 16.68
CA TYR A 183 -9.00 9.87 15.64
C TYR A 183 -9.01 10.59 14.29
N SER A 184 -7.91 11.27 13.96
CA SER A 184 -7.87 12.25 12.86
C SER A 184 -8.14 11.68 11.47
N SER A 185 -8.02 10.36 11.29
CA SER A 185 -8.35 9.67 10.04
C SER A 185 -9.81 9.26 9.91
N LEU A 186 -10.56 9.20 11.02
CA LEU A 186 -12.01 8.97 10.99
C LEU A 186 -12.75 10.28 10.70
N THR A 187 -13.84 10.19 9.94
CA THR A 187 -14.79 11.29 9.86
C THR A 187 -15.60 11.37 11.16
N SER A 188 -16.31 12.48 11.38
CA SER A 188 -17.20 12.67 12.54
C SER A 188 -18.36 11.66 12.60
N HIS A 189 -18.56 10.86 11.54
CA HIS A 189 -19.56 9.80 11.48
C HIS A 189 -19.13 8.51 12.18
N ALA A 190 -17.89 8.42 12.67
CA ALA A 190 -17.38 7.25 13.38
C ALA A 190 -16.53 7.62 14.60
N ASP A 191 -16.48 6.69 15.55
CA ASP A 191 -15.63 6.74 16.73
C ASP A 191 -15.12 5.33 17.06
N ILE A 192 -14.19 5.22 18.01
CA ILE A 192 -13.64 3.94 18.46
C ILE A 192 -14.03 3.66 19.89
N HIS A 193 -14.67 2.52 20.09
CA HIS A 193 -15.01 1.98 21.39
C HIS A 193 -14.10 0.81 21.76
N SER A 194 -14.14 0.40 23.02
CA SER A 194 -13.42 -0.78 23.50
C SER A 194 -14.34 -1.67 24.32
N SER A 195 -14.32 -2.97 24.05
CA SER A 195 -15.02 -3.98 24.84
C SER A 195 -14.11 -5.17 25.15
N SER A 196 -14.49 -5.98 26.13
CA SER A 196 -13.69 -7.14 26.55
C SER A 196 -13.65 -8.27 25.51
N ASP A 197 -14.70 -8.40 24.70
CA ASP A 197 -14.87 -9.46 23.70
C ASP A 197 -14.27 -9.11 22.34
N ARG A 198 -14.25 -7.82 21.97
CA ARG A 198 -13.83 -7.33 20.64
C ARG A 198 -12.57 -6.47 20.67
N GLY A 199 -12.09 -6.10 21.86
CA GLY A 199 -11.04 -5.10 21.98
C GLY A 199 -11.51 -3.75 21.43
N ARG A 200 -10.60 -3.01 20.80
CA ARG A 200 -10.90 -1.75 20.10
C ARG A 200 -11.68 -2.04 18.82
N HIS A 201 -12.74 -1.28 18.57
CA HIS A 201 -13.57 -1.44 17.39
C HIS A 201 -14.21 -0.13 16.97
N VAL A 202 -14.37 0.06 15.66
CA VAL A 202 -14.99 1.26 15.09
C VAL A 202 -16.51 1.15 15.14
N VAL A 203 -17.18 2.23 15.56
CA VAL A 203 -18.63 2.33 15.64
C VAL A 203 -19.14 3.58 14.97
N SER A 204 -20.39 3.57 14.51
CA SER A 204 -21.08 4.76 14.04
C SER A 204 -21.24 5.79 15.17
N ALA A 205 -20.92 7.04 14.89
CA ALA A 205 -21.00 8.15 15.83
C ALA A 205 -21.98 9.23 15.37
N ASN A 206 -22.66 9.82 16.35
CA ASN A 206 -23.39 11.09 16.29
C ASN A 206 -24.10 11.41 14.96
N ASN A 207 -25.17 10.70 14.65
CA ASN A 207 -26.08 11.17 13.59
C ASN A 207 -27.51 11.37 14.12
N SER A 208 -28.02 12.59 13.95
CA SER A 208 -29.46 12.90 14.02
C SER A 208 -30.21 12.39 12.77
N SER A 209 -29.50 11.79 11.81
CA SER A 209 -29.99 11.32 10.52
C SER A 209 -29.40 9.94 10.17
N ILE A 210 -30.06 9.22 9.27
CA ILE A 210 -29.56 7.93 8.75
C ILE A 210 -28.28 8.20 7.91
N LEU A 211 -27.22 7.44 8.15
CA LEU A 211 -26.06 7.41 7.26
C LEU A 211 -26.39 6.56 6.04
N LYS A 212 -26.08 7.08 4.85
CA LYS A 212 -26.38 6.41 3.58
C LYS A 212 -25.17 5.61 3.06
N PRO A 213 -25.39 4.62 2.18
CA PRO A 213 -24.32 4.04 1.38
C PRO A 213 -23.45 5.14 0.74
N GLY A 214 -22.14 4.92 0.66
CA GLY A 214 -21.17 5.87 0.13
C GLY A 214 -20.65 6.94 1.09
N THR A 215 -21.26 7.10 2.26
CA THR A 215 -20.74 7.94 3.34
C THR A 215 -19.30 7.55 3.67
N ILE A 216 -18.38 8.52 3.63
CA ILE A 216 -16.97 8.31 3.96
C ILE A 216 -16.81 8.21 5.48
N ILE A 217 -16.20 7.13 5.92
CA ILE A 217 -15.94 6.82 7.32
C ILE A 217 -14.47 7.09 7.68
N LEU A 218 -13.55 6.75 6.78
CA LEU A 218 -12.11 6.92 7.02
C LEU A 218 -11.40 7.35 5.74
N ILE A 219 -10.44 8.26 5.89
CA ILE A 219 -9.41 8.57 4.88
C ILE A 219 -8.06 8.53 5.59
N GLU A 220 -7.19 7.59 5.24
CA GLU A 220 -5.91 7.39 5.93
C GLU A 220 -4.76 7.13 4.95
N LYS A 221 -3.62 7.78 5.19
CA LYS A 221 -2.36 7.38 4.54
C LYS A 221 -1.73 6.25 5.35
N PRO A 222 -1.02 5.31 4.70
CA PRO A 222 -0.36 4.26 5.42
C PRO A 222 0.83 4.86 6.17
N TYR A 223 1.08 4.35 7.38
CA TYR A 223 2.34 4.63 8.05
C TYR A 223 3.49 4.10 7.19
N ALA A 224 3.34 2.94 6.54
CA ALA A 224 4.28 2.43 5.54
C ALA A 224 3.56 1.59 4.50
N SER A 225 4.04 1.64 3.26
CA SER A 225 3.55 0.86 2.12
C SER A 225 4.72 0.31 1.29
N VAL A 226 4.52 -0.85 0.67
CA VAL A 226 5.52 -1.54 -0.17
C VAL A 226 4.88 -2.11 -1.42
N LEU A 227 5.61 -2.09 -2.54
CA LEU A 227 5.20 -2.71 -3.80
C LEU A 227 5.66 -4.16 -3.89
N LEU A 228 4.83 -4.99 -4.50
CA LEU A 228 5.23 -6.32 -4.96
C LEU A 228 6.19 -6.22 -6.16
N PRO A 229 7.10 -7.21 -6.34
CA PRO A 229 8.07 -7.19 -7.44
C PRO A 229 7.45 -7.05 -8.84
N SER A 230 6.26 -7.60 -9.06
CA SER A 230 5.51 -7.46 -10.32
C SER A 230 5.16 -6.01 -10.67
N ALA A 231 5.03 -5.14 -9.66
CA ALA A 231 4.62 -3.75 -9.81
C ALA A 231 5.79 -2.75 -9.74
N TRP A 232 7.01 -3.19 -9.43
CA TRP A 232 8.16 -2.29 -9.22
C TRP A 232 8.45 -1.35 -10.39
N LEU A 233 8.24 -1.80 -11.63
CA LEU A 233 8.59 -1.01 -12.81
C LEU A 233 7.42 -0.23 -13.40
N THR A 234 6.21 -0.47 -12.90
CA THR A 234 4.96 0.11 -13.40
C THR A 234 4.33 1.08 -12.41
N HIS A 235 4.68 1.00 -11.13
CA HIS A 235 4.10 1.82 -10.07
C HIS A 235 5.17 2.60 -9.29
N CYS A 236 4.75 3.72 -8.71
CA CYS A 236 5.60 4.57 -7.89
C CYS A 236 5.94 3.87 -6.57
N HIS A 237 7.22 3.76 -6.23
CA HIS A 237 7.68 3.14 -4.98
C HIS A 237 7.33 3.94 -3.71
N MET A 238 6.82 5.16 -3.84
CA MET A 238 6.45 6.04 -2.72
C MET A 238 4.94 6.10 -2.49
N CYS A 239 4.13 6.29 -3.54
CA CYS A 239 2.68 6.47 -3.43
C CYS A 239 1.87 5.34 -4.08
N LEU A 240 2.54 4.31 -4.61
CA LEU A 240 1.98 3.12 -5.27
C LEU A 240 1.07 3.41 -6.47
N ARG A 241 0.88 4.66 -6.89
CA ARG A 241 0.16 5.00 -8.12
C ARG A 241 0.88 4.49 -9.36
N ARG A 242 0.12 4.09 -10.37
CA ARG A 242 0.64 3.67 -11.68
C ARG A 242 1.34 4.82 -12.37
N ILE A 243 2.53 4.56 -12.90
CA ILE A 243 3.32 5.53 -13.67
C ILE A 243 2.94 5.37 -15.14
N GLN A 244 2.24 6.35 -15.71
CA GLN A 244 1.75 6.26 -17.09
C GLN A 244 2.74 6.80 -18.11
N LEU A 245 3.39 7.93 -17.80
CA LEU A 245 4.10 8.72 -18.80
C LEU A 245 5.64 8.69 -18.62
N ILE A 246 6.14 9.22 -17.50
CA ILE A 246 7.58 9.28 -17.24
C ILE A 246 7.95 8.70 -15.89
N VAL A 247 9.12 8.06 -15.84
CA VAL A 247 9.72 7.58 -14.58
C VAL A 247 10.79 8.56 -14.08
N PHE A 248 10.82 8.73 -12.76
CA PHE A 248 11.94 9.31 -12.02
C PHE A 248 12.65 8.15 -11.29
N PRO A 249 13.72 7.58 -11.85
CA PRO A 249 14.39 6.44 -11.23
C PRO A 249 15.32 6.89 -10.09
N CYS A 250 15.58 5.97 -9.16
CA CYS A 250 16.65 6.13 -8.18
C CYS A 250 18.00 6.43 -8.88
N SER A 251 18.87 7.16 -8.19
CA SER A 251 20.20 7.53 -8.67
C SER A 251 21.22 6.38 -8.53
N GLN A 252 20.94 5.38 -7.68
CA GLN A 252 21.87 4.30 -7.35
C GLN A 252 21.47 2.95 -7.96
N CYS A 253 20.21 2.52 -7.79
CA CYS A 253 19.72 1.26 -8.31
C CYS A 253 18.91 1.43 -9.60
N THR A 254 18.61 0.31 -10.27
CA THR A 254 17.68 0.26 -11.41
C THR A 254 16.28 -0.23 -11.04
N ARG A 255 16.06 -0.61 -9.76
CA ARG A 255 14.80 -1.15 -9.24
C ARG A 255 13.74 -0.07 -8.99
N ALA A 256 14.09 0.95 -8.21
CA ALA A 256 13.11 1.92 -7.73
C ALA A 256 12.83 3.04 -8.74
N VAL A 257 11.55 3.24 -9.03
CA VAL A 257 11.03 4.32 -9.87
C VAL A 257 9.90 5.06 -9.16
N TYR A 258 9.77 6.35 -9.47
CA TYR A 258 8.81 7.26 -8.86
C TYR A 258 8.05 8.03 -9.95
N CYS A 259 6.82 8.44 -9.65
CA CYS A 259 5.96 9.23 -10.56
C CYS A 259 6.37 10.71 -10.62
N SER A 260 7.05 11.22 -9.59
CA SER A 260 7.48 12.62 -9.51
C SER A 260 8.83 12.75 -8.80
N PHE A 261 9.46 13.91 -8.97
CA PHE A 261 10.67 14.25 -8.21
C PHE A 261 10.40 14.31 -6.71
N ASP A 262 9.23 14.79 -6.28
CA ASP A 262 8.85 14.85 -4.86
C ASP A 262 8.71 13.46 -4.24
N CYS A 263 8.13 12.51 -4.97
CA CYS A 263 8.07 11.12 -4.54
C CYS A 263 9.48 10.51 -4.42
N LEU A 264 10.36 10.78 -5.38
CA LEU A 264 11.76 10.37 -5.32
C LEU A 264 12.47 10.97 -4.10
N GLN A 265 12.37 12.28 -3.86
CA GLN A 265 13.02 12.94 -2.74
C GLN A 265 12.48 12.44 -1.39
N SER A 266 11.16 12.33 -1.27
CA SER A 266 10.50 11.84 -0.05
C SER A 266 10.87 10.38 0.28
N SER A 267 11.20 9.58 -0.74
CA SER A 267 11.62 8.19 -0.56
C SER A 267 13.03 8.03 0.03
N ILE A 268 13.94 9.00 -0.19
CA ILE A 268 15.37 8.86 0.10
C ILE A 268 15.63 8.48 1.55
N LEU A 269 14.82 9.00 2.47
CA LEU A 269 14.96 8.79 3.92
C LEU A 269 14.98 7.31 4.32
N TRP A 270 14.23 6.46 3.63
CA TRP A 270 14.21 5.01 3.87
C TRP A 270 14.85 4.23 2.72
N HIS A 271 14.69 4.69 1.48
CA HIS A 271 15.16 3.98 0.30
C HIS A 271 16.68 3.89 0.27
N ALA A 272 17.41 4.88 0.82
CA ALA A 272 18.88 4.84 0.84
C ALA A 272 19.43 3.56 1.50
N PHE A 273 18.73 3.03 2.52
CA PHE A 273 19.09 1.78 3.18
C PHE A 273 18.64 0.56 2.36
N GLU A 274 17.38 0.54 1.92
CA GLU A 274 16.83 -0.58 1.15
C GLU A 274 17.44 -0.75 -0.23
N CYS A 275 17.98 0.32 -0.81
CA CYS A 275 18.72 0.34 -2.07
C CYS A 275 20.06 -0.42 -1.99
N ARG A 276 20.48 -0.84 -0.78
CA ARG A 276 21.69 -1.63 -0.55
C ARG A 276 21.38 -3.09 -0.19
N LEU A 277 20.10 -3.48 -0.19
CA LEU A 277 19.64 -4.78 0.28
C LEU A 277 18.90 -5.53 -0.85
N THR A 278 19.14 -6.84 -0.97
CA THR A 278 18.40 -7.71 -1.91
C THR A 278 16.97 -7.95 -1.41
N ILE A 279 16.13 -6.91 -1.46
CA ILE A 279 14.76 -6.94 -0.94
C ILE A 279 13.83 -7.86 -1.75
N ASP A 280 14.22 -8.26 -2.96
CA ASP A 280 13.53 -9.26 -3.80
C ASP A 280 13.47 -10.65 -3.15
N ARG A 281 14.31 -10.89 -2.12
CA ARG A 281 14.35 -12.14 -1.36
C ARG A 281 13.43 -12.13 -0.14
N LEU A 282 12.74 -11.00 0.11
CA LEU A 282 11.78 -10.83 1.19
C LEU A 282 10.36 -11.03 0.66
N ASP A 283 9.51 -11.70 1.43
CA ASP A 283 8.07 -11.62 1.20
C ASP A 283 7.54 -10.22 1.56
N LYS A 284 6.30 -9.94 1.16
CA LYS A 284 5.69 -8.61 1.36
C LYS A 284 5.65 -8.17 2.82
N MET A 285 5.46 -9.10 3.77
CA MET A 285 5.39 -8.78 5.20
C MET A 285 6.77 -8.49 5.77
N GLN A 286 7.79 -9.24 5.34
CA GLN A 286 9.18 -8.98 5.70
C GLN A 286 9.68 -7.65 5.14
N LEU A 287 9.33 -7.34 3.89
CA LEU A 287 9.66 -6.06 3.28
C LEU A 287 8.95 -4.90 3.99
N LEU A 288 7.68 -5.05 4.35
CA LEU A 288 6.95 -4.04 5.10
C LEU A 288 7.50 -3.86 6.53
N ALA A 289 7.94 -4.94 7.20
CA ALA A 289 8.63 -4.85 8.48
C ALA A 289 9.96 -4.09 8.39
N LEU A 290 10.76 -4.37 7.35
CA LEU A 290 11.97 -3.61 7.05
C LEU A 290 11.65 -2.13 6.82
N ARG A 291 10.62 -1.85 6.00
CA ARG A 291 10.18 -0.49 5.66
C ARG A 291 9.73 0.30 6.88
N LEU A 292 9.07 -0.33 7.85
CA LEU A 292 8.69 0.30 9.11
C LEU A 292 9.92 0.82 9.85
N ILE A 293 10.95 -0.01 10.02
CA ILE A 293 12.18 0.38 10.71
C ILE A 293 12.94 1.48 9.95
N THR A 294 13.08 1.33 8.63
CA THR A 294 13.83 2.30 7.81
C THR A 294 13.10 3.64 7.69
N LYS A 295 11.77 3.63 7.59
CA LYS A 295 10.95 4.85 7.52
C LYS A 295 10.85 5.59 8.84
N THR A 296 10.70 4.89 9.97
CA THR A 296 10.75 5.53 11.30
C THR A 296 12.13 6.12 11.56
N GLY A 297 13.18 5.46 11.08
CA GLY A 297 14.56 5.93 11.19
C GLY A 297 15.14 5.75 12.59
N TRP A 298 16.45 5.51 12.65
CA TRP A 298 17.15 5.23 13.91
C TRP A 298 17.02 6.35 14.95
N GLN A 299 16.90 7.61 14.52
CA GLN A 299 16.80 8.76 15.43
C GLN A 299 15.55 8.67 16.30
N GLU A 300 14.38 8.48 15.70
CA GLU A 300 13.12 8.39 16.44
C GLU A 300 13.03 7.07 17.21
N LEU A 301 13.53 5.96 16.63
CA LEU A 301 13.56 4.67 17.32
C LEU A 301 14.41 4.71 18.59
N PHE A 302 15.54 5.42 18.58
CA PHE A 302 16.47 5.45 19.72
C PHE A 302 16.07 6.47 20.77
N LYS A 303 15.49 7.59 20.35
CA LYS A 303 14.88 8.57 21.24
C LYS A 303 13.83 7.92 22.17
N ASN A 304 13.03 7.00 21.64
CA ASN A 304 11.98 6.29 22.40
C ASN A 304 12.39 4.88 22.87
N LYS A 305 13.70 4.54 22.84
CA LYS A 305 14.19 3.18 23.12
C LYS A 305 13.69 2.63 24.45
N VAL A 306 13.74 3.40 25.52
CA VAL A 306 13.33 2.94 26.86
C VAL A 306 11.86 2.51 26.87
N GLN A 307 10.98 3.32 26.29
CA GLN A 307 9.54 3.06 26.23
C GLN A 307 9.23 1.84 25.35
N PHE A 308 9.82 1.78 24.16
CA PHE A 308 9.56 0.67 23.23
C PHE A 308 10.22 -0.63 23.69
N GLU A 309 11.38 -0.59 24.34
CA GLU A 309 12.00 -1.78 24.93
C GLU A 309 11.17 -2.32 26.09
N ASN A 310 10.61 -1.45 26.94
CA ASN A 310 9.68 -1.87 27.99
C ASN A 310 8.47 -2.61 27.40
N TYR A 311 7.94 -2.13 26.26
CA TYR A 311 6.88 -2.81 25.51
C TYR A 311 7.33 -4.19 24.99
N LEU A 312 8.48 -4.24 24.34
CA LEU A 312 9.06 -5.49 23.80
C LEU A 312 9.40 -6.52 24.89
N LYS A 313 9.52 -6.08 26.14
CA LYS A 313 9.66 -6.92 27.34
C LYS A 313 8.32 -7.42 27.91
N GLY A 314 7.21 -7.12 27.24
CA GLY A 314 5.86 -7.57 27.62
C GLY A 314 5.11 -6.61 28.53
N ASN A 315 5.64 -5.40 28.77
CA ASN A 315 4.95 -4.39 29.58
C ASN A 315 4.05 -3.50 28.71
N LYS A 316 3.10 -2.80 29.34
CA LYS A 316 2.31 -1.78 28.64
C LYS A 316 3.16 -0.53 28.43
N ILE A 317 2.96 0.13 27.30
CA ILE A 317 3.39 1.52 27.14
C ILE A 317 2.37 2.39 27.87
N GLU A 318 2.83 3.26 28.76
CA GLU A 318 1.96 4.24 29.42
C GLU A 318 1.32 5.14 28.35
N ASN A 319 -0.01 5.12 28.28
CA ASN A 319 -0.74 5.99 27.37
C ASN A 319 -0.74 7.40 27.96
N GLU A 320 -0.27 8.38 27.19
CA GLU A 320 -0.67 9.76 27.45
C GLU A 320 -2.16 9.88 27.10
N THR A 321 -2.99 10.14 28.11
CA THR A 321 -4.46 10.14 28.00
C THR A 321 -5.03 11.24 27.11
N ASP A 322 -4.20 12.20 26.68
CA ASP A 322 -4.62 13.44 26.01
C ASP A 322 -4.13 13.56 24.56
N LYS A 323 -3.56 12.49 23.98
CA LYS A 323 -3.05 12.53 22.60
C LYS A 323 -4.07 11.99 21.60
N THR A 324 -4.38 12.80 20.58
CA THR A 324 -5.09 12.36 19.37
C THR A 324 -4.37 11.17 18.76
N TYR A 325 -5.12 10.13 18.39
CA TYR A 325 -4.62 8.97 17.68
C TYR A 325 -4.33 9.34 16.22
N GLN A 326 -3.05 9.44 15.89
CA GLN A 326 -2.57 9.84 14.56
C GLN A 326 -2.05 8.64 13.78
N TRP A 327 -2.30 8.64 12.46
CA TRP A 327 -1.88 7.59 11.54
C TRP A 327 -0.36 7.55 11.32
N ASP A 328 0.32 8.68 11.48
CA ASP A 328 1.76 8.86 11.29
C ASP A 328 2.57 8.71 12.59
N ASN A 329 1.94 8.24 13.67
CA ASN A 329 2.61 7.93 14.92
C ASN A 329 3.06 6.45 14.96
N TYR A 330 4.37 6.23 15.05
CA TYR A 330 4.95 4.89 15.08
C TYR A 330 4.48 4.04 16.28
N GLU A 331 4.27 4.66 17.44
CA GLU A 331 3.82 3.95 18.65
C GLU A 331 2.44 3.30 18.41
N ASN A 332 1.58 3.96 17.64
CA ASN A 332 0.27 3.42 17.28
C ASN A 332 0.38 2.17 16.40
N ILE A 333 1.40 2.10 15.53
CA ILE A 333 1.72 0.93 14.71
C ILE A 333 2.35 -0.18 15.55
N LEU A 334 3.30 0.15 16.43
CA LEU A 334 3.96 -0.82 17.30
C LEU A 334 2.98 -1.53 18.25
N LYS A 335 1.90 -0.84 18.65
CA LYS A 335 0.84 -1.35 19.54
C LYS A 335 -0.23 -2.20 18.83
N LEU A 336 -0.14 -2.42 17.52
CA LEU A 336 -1.09 -3.25 16.80
C LEU A 336 -0.99 -4.72 17.25
N GLU A 337 -2.10 -5.46 17.15
CA GLU A 337 -2.22 -6.80 17.72
C GLU A 337 -1.24 -7.78 17.07
N THR A 338 -0.46 -8.50 17.89
CA THR A 338 0.53 -9.48 17.43
C THR A 338 0.02 -10.91 17.51
N ASN A 339 -1.01 -11.14 18.32
CA ASN A 339 -1.47 -12.45 18.78
C ASN A 339 -0.32 -13.32 19.33
N SER A 340 0.75 -12.72 19.86
CA SER A 340 1.97 -13.44 20.28
C SER A 340 1.70 -14.62 21.21
N HIS A 341 0.72 -14.46 22.12
CA HIS A 341 0.30 -15.48 23.09
C HIS A 341 -0.46 -16.68 22.48
N LYS A 342 -0.94 -16.58 21.24
CA LYS A 342 -1.65 -17.65 20.52
C LYS A 342 -0.75 -18.36 19.49
N ARG A 343 0.46 -17.85 19.25
CA ARG A 343 1.40 -18.40 18.29
C ARG A 343 2.15 -19.59 18.87
N SER A 344 2.48 -20.55 18.02
CA SER A 344 3.31 -21.69 18.41
C SER A 344 4.77 -21.25 18.62
N VAL A 345 5.52 -22.03 19.41
CA VAL A 345 6.97 -21.82 19.60
C VAL A 345 7.71 -21.86 18.26
N ASP A 346 7.31 -22.74 17.35
CA ASP A 346 7.92 -22.86 16.02
C ASP A 346 7.70 -21.61 15.15
N ASP A 347 6.47 -21.05 15.13
CA ASP A 347 6.19 -19.80 14.40
C ASP A 347 7.02 -18.65 14.98
N LEU A 348 7.06 -18.53 16.31
CA LEU A 348 7.84 -17.50 17.00
C LEU A 348 9.35 -17.63 16.74
N LEU A 349 9.89 -18.85 16.75
CA LEU A 349 11.29 -19.11 16.44
C LEU A 349 11.62 -18.73 15.00
N GLN A 350 10.79 -19.15 14.05
CA GLN A 350 10.97 -18.83 12.63
C GLN A 350 10.96 -17.31 12.39
N ARG A 351 10.01 -16.58 12.98
CA ARG A 351 9.94 -15.12 12.88
C ARG A 351 11.12 -14.44 13.55
N SER A 352 11.59 -14.96 14.68
CA SER A 352 12.76 -14.43 15.39
C SER A 352 14.02 -14.55 14.54
N ILE A 353 14.21 -15.68 13.86
CA ILE A 353 15.34 -15.89 12.93
C ILE A 353 15.24 -14.95 11.73
N GLN A 354 14.04 -14.76 11.16
CA GLN A 354 13.81 -13.80 10.07
C GLN A 354 14.12 -12.37 10.53
N ALA A 355 13.67 -11.97 11.72
CA ALA A 355 13.95 -10.67 12.31
C ALA A 355 15.46 -10.43 12.49
N CYS A 356 16.19 -11.41 13.04
CA CYS A 356 17.65 -11.35 13.12
C CYS A 356 18.30 -11.22 11.74
N SER A 357 17.84 -11.98 10.74
CA SER A 357 18.39 -11.91 9.38
C SER A 357 18.21 -10.54 8.75
N ILE A 358 17.02 -9.96 8.85
CA ILE A 358 16.71 -8.63 8.32
C ILE A 358 17.47 -7.56 9.10
N GLY A 359 17.43 -7.59 10.43
CA GLY A 359 18.06 -6.59 11.30
C GLY A 359 19.58 -6.57 11.18
N VAL A 360 20.23 -7.74 11.19
CA VAL A 360 21.69 -7.84 10.99
C VAL A 360 22.08 -7.40 9.58
N SER A 361 21.28 -7.69 8.55
CA SER A 361 21.53 -7.19 7.19
C SER A 361 21.43 -5.65 7.12
N LEU A 362 20.37 -5.07 7.72
CA LEU A 362 20.19 -3.63 7.78
C LEU A 362 21.37 -2.94 8.48
N ILE A 363 21.81 -3.48 9.61
CA ILE A 363 22.88 -2.89 10.42
C ILE A 363 24.26 -3.11 9.79
N GLY A 364 24.53 -4.31 9.27
CA GLY A 364 25.85 -4.70 8.77
C GLY A 364 26.13 -4.28 7.33
N ASN A 365 25.10 -4.23 6.47
CA ASN A 365 25.27 -3.99 5.04
C ASN A 365 24.79 -2.60 4.60
N THR A 366 24.35 -1.76 5.54
CA THR A 366 23.94 -0.37 5.28
C THR A 366 24.51 0.58 6.34
N SER A 367 24.36 1.88 6.11
CA SER A 367 24.72 2.92 7.08
C SER A 367 23.58 3.28 8.04
N PHE A 368 22.65 2.36 8.33
CA PHE A 368 21.46 2.64 9.12
C PHE A 368 21.77 3.22 10.50
N SER A 369 22.68 2.60 11.26
CA SER A 369 23.11 3.13 12.55
C SER A 369 24.48 2.61 12.97
N HIS A 370 25.44 3.52 13.15
CA HIS A 370 26.75 3.20 13.69
C HIS A 370 26.67 2.64 15.12
N GLN A 371 25.78 3.21 15.95
CA GLN A 371 25.60 2.75 17.32
C GLN A 371 25.07 1.31 17.38
N ALA A 372 24.14 0.94 16.48
CA ALA A 372 23.70 -0.45 16.38
C ALA A 372 24.79 -1.38 15.82
N TYR A 373 25.64 -0.88 14.91
CA TYR A 373 26.75 -1.67 14.38
C TYR A 373 27.74 -2.10 15.48
N GLU A 374 28.05 -1.21 16.43
CA GLU A 374 29.03 -1.48 17.48
C GLU A 374 28.45 -2.07 18.76
N ASN A 375 27.14 -1.96 18.99
CA ASN A 375 26.51 -2.33 20.26
C ASN A 375 25.41 -3.39 20.10
N LEU A 376 25.63 -4.56 20.70
CA LEU A 376 24.72 -5.69 20.69
C LEU A 376 23.33 -5.37 21.26
N ASP A 377 23.22 -4.51 22.28
CA ASP A 377 21.93 -4.14 22.88
C ASP A 377 21.04 -3.40 21.87
N TYR A 378 21.66 -2.59 21.00
CA TYR A 378 20.95 -1.91 19.92
C TYR A 378 20.59 -2.86 18.77
N GLN A 379 21.40 -3.89 18.51
CA GLN A 379 21.06 -4.96 17.55
C GLN A 379 19.86 -5.77 18.05
N ILE A 380 19.87 -6.17 19.33
CA ILE A 380 18.75 -6.86 19.98
C ILE A 380 17.50 -6.00 19.92
N TYR A 381 17.61 -4.71 20.23
CA TYR A 381 16.48 -3.78 20.17
C TYR A 381 15.86 -3.68 18.77
N ILE A 382 16.66 -3.45 17.73
CA ILE A 382 16.16 -3.36 16.34
C ILE A 382 15.54 -4.69 15.90
N CYS A 383 16.20 -5.81 16.18
CA CYS A 383 15.68 -7.13 15.82
C CYS A 383 14.39 -7.47 16.59
N SER A 384 14.22 -6.96 17.82
CA SER A 384 12.99 -7.14 18.62
C SER A 384 11.83 -6.33 18.04
N LEU A 385 12.07 -5.11 17.57
CA LEU A 385 11.06 -4.34 16.84
C LEU A 385 10.64 -5.06 15.54
N LEU A 386 11.60 -5.60 14.79
CA LEU A 386 11.33 -6.41 13.61
C LEU A 386 10.50 -7.66 13.93
N LEU A 387 10.80 -8.35 15.02
CA LEU A 387 10.02 -9.52 15.47
C LEU A 387 8.58 -9.12 15.83
N SER A 388 8.38 -8.02 16.55
CA SER A 388 7.04 -7.52 16.86
C SER A 388 6.25 -7.23 15.57
N HIS A 389 6.85 -6.53 14.61
CA HIS A 389 6.22 -6.24 13.31
C HIS A 389 5.96 -7.50 12.48
N LEU A 390 6.89 -8.47 12.45
CA LEU A 390 6.65 -9.73 11.78
C LEU A 390 5.49 -10.52 12.41
N GLN A 391 5.14 -10.30 13.68
CA GLN A 391 3.96 -10.89 14.30
C GLN A 391 2.69 -10.07 14.04
N SER A 392 2.76 -8.73 14.03
CA SER A 392 1.59 -7.87 13.86
C SER A 392 1.13 -7.76 12.40
N LEU A 393 2.05 -7.66 11.44
CA LEU A 393 1.71 -7.40 10.04
C LEU A 393 0.74 -8.44 9.43
N PRO A 394 0.87 -9.77 9.66
CA PRO A 394 -0.10 -10.73 9.14
C PRO A 394 -1.55 -10.49 9.59
N CYS A 395 -1.75 -9.82 10.72
CA CYS A 395 -3.07 -9.54 11.29
C CYS A 395 -3.57 -8.12 10.98
N ASN A 396 -2.69 -7.18 10.60
CA ASN A 396 -3.03 -5.75 10.51
C ASN A 396 -2.63 -5.09 9.17
N ALA A 397 -1.78 -5.72 8.36
CA ALA A 397 -1.42 -5.18 7.06
C ALA A 397 -2.56 -5.40 6.06
N HIS A 398 -2.80 -4.40 5.23
CA HIS A 398 -3.86 -4.41 4.22
C HIS A 398 -3.27 -4.51 2.83
N GLU A 399 -3.91 -5.31 2.00
CA GLU A 399 -3.64 -5.40 0.57
C GLU A 399 -3.97 -4.08 -0.12
N ILE A 400 -3.06 -3.61 -0.98
CA ILE A 400 -3.27 -2.47 -1.89
C ILE A 400 -3.31 -3.04 -3.30
N SER A 401 -4.36 -2.70 -4.04
CA SER A 401 -4.67 -3.33 -5.33
C SER A 401 -4.92 -2.33 -6.46
N GLU A 402 -4.64 -2.77 -7.69
CA GLU A 402 -4.98 -2.11 -8.94
C GLU A 402 -6.24 -2.78 -9.52
N PHE A 403 -7.18 -1.98 -10.04
CA PHE A 403 -8.36 -2.50 -10.69
C PHE A 403 -8.06 -2.85 -12.15
N ILE A 404 -8.25 -4.12 -12.51
CA ILE A 404 -8.14 -4.60 -13.88
C ILE A 404 -9.53 -4.65 -14.47
N TYR A 405 -9.80 -3.75 -15.40
CA TYR A 405 -11.08 -3.66 -16.08
C TYR A 405 -11.02 -4.36 -17.43
N HIS A 406 -11.82 -5.42 -17.59
CA HIS A 406 -11.95 -6.15 -18.84
C HIS A 406 -13.15 -5.62 -19.63
N ARG A 407 -12.89 -4.81 -20.67
CA ARG A 407 -13.96 -4.14 -21.43
C ARG A 407 -14.92 -5.14 -22.09
N SER A 408 -14.39 -6.21 -22.67
CA SER A 408 -15.21 -7.25 -23.33
C SER A 408 -15.93 -8.17 -22.35
N SER A 409 -15.56 -8.15 -21.06
CA SER A 409 -16.17 -8.97 -20.01
C SER A 409 -16.13 -8.22 -18.67
N PRO A 410 -16.94 -7.16 -18.49
CA PRO A 410 -16.88 -6.30 -17.31
C PRO A 410 -17.03 -7.07 -15.99
N LEU A 411 -17.85 -8.13 -16.02
CA LEU A 411 -18.11 -8.99 -14.87
C LEU A 411 -16.91 -9.86 -14.46
N SER A 412 -15.90 -10.03 -15.31
CA SER A 412 -14.64 -10.70 -14.95
C SER A 412 -13.57 -9.74 -14.45
N SER A 413 -13.86 -8.43 -14.37
CA SER A 413 -12.95 -7.44 -13.81
C SER A 413 -12.64 -7.73 -12.35
N SER A 414 -11.40 -7.48 -11.94
CA SER A 414 -10.92 -7.84 -10.61
C SER A 414 -9.90 -6.85 -10.08
N CYS A 415 -9.73 -6.81 -8.77
CA CYS A 415 -8.62 -6.09 -8.16
C CYS A 415 -7.42 -7.04 -8.03
N ASN A 416 -6.29 -6.65 -8.60
CA ASN A 416 -5.03 -7.38 -8.50
C ASN A 416 -4.15 -6.74 -7.43
N GLU A 417 -3.63 -7.56 -6.51
CA GLU A 417 -2.68 -7.09 -5.50
C GLU A 417 -1.42 -6.52 -6.16
N ILE A 418 -1.07 -5.28 -5.84
CA ILE A 418 0.17 -4.61 -6.27
C ILE A 418 1.11 -4.32 -5.12
N GLY A 419 0.63 -4.38 -3.88
CA GLY A 419 1.40 -4.02 -2.69
C GLY A 419 0.65 -4.25 -1.39
N ALA A 420 1.29 -3.86 -0.29
CA ALA A 420 0.69 -3.90 1.04
C ALA A 420 1.03 -2.63 1.82
N GLY A 421 0.11 -2.22 2.69
CA GLY A 421 0.28 -1.07 3.58
C GLY A 421 -0.16 -1.38 5.01
N ILE A 422 0.39 -0.63 5.96
CA ILE A 422 -0.01 -0.68 7.38
C ILE A 422 -0.57 0.68 7.79
N TYR A 423 -1.77 0.65 8.36
CA TYR A 423 -2.61 1.82 8.62
C TYR A 423 -3.07 1.75 10.08
N ALA A 424 -2.80 2.78 10.86
CA ALA A 424 -3.00 2.71 12.31
C ALA A 424 -4.49 2.56 12.65
N THR A 425 -5.33 3.40 12.05
CA THR A 425 -6.75 3.52 12.36
C THR A 425 -7.58 2.47 11.61
N LEU A 426 -7.27 2.21 10.35
CA LEU A 426 -7.93 1.14 9.58
C LEU A 426 -7.77 -0.24 10.24
N SER A 427 -6.63 -0.52 10.88
CA SER A 427 -6.40 -1.78 11.61
C SER A 427 -7.36 -1.99 12.79
N LEU A 428 -8.14 -0.97 13.18
CA LEU A 428 -9.12 -1.04 14.27
C LEU A 428 -10.53 -1.44 13.77
N PHE A 429 -10.73 -1.60 12.46
CA PHE A 429 -11.95 -2.17 11.92
C PHE A 429 -11.95 -3.68 12.10
N ASN A 430 -12.91 -4.20 12.86
CA ASN A 430 -13.08 -5.62 13.08
C ASN A 430 -13.71 -6.33 11.88
N HIS A 431 -13.67 -7.67 11.91
CA HIS A 431 -14.16 -8.52 10.84
C HIS A 431 -15.65 -8.87 10.95
N ALA A 432 -16.35 -8.84 9.81
CA ALA A 432 -17.54 -9.65 9.55
C ALA A 432 -17.51 -10.33 8.17
N CYS A 433 -18.11 -11.52 8.07
CA CYS A 433 -18.26 -12.22 6.78
C CYS A 433 -19.30 -11.57 5.85
N ASN A 434 -20.10 -10.64 6.37
CA ASN A 434 -20.98 -9.74 5.61
C ASN A 434 -20.69 -8.30 6.10
N PRO A 435 -19.72 -7.60 5.49
CA PRO A 435 -19.28 -6.29 5.97
C PRO A 435 -20.33 -5.21 5.66
N ASN A 436 -20.31 -4.12 6.42
CA ASN A 436 -21.10 -2.91 6.14
C ASN A 436 -20.24 -1.74 5.64
N VAL A 437 -18.93 -1.97 5.45
CA VAL A 437 -18.01 -1.02 4.81
C VAL A 437 -17.23 -1.66 3.66
N ILE A 438 -16.70 -0.82 2.78
CA ILE A 438 -15.74 -1.19 1.73
C ILE A 438 -14.53 -0.27 1.77
N ARG A 439 -13.37 -0.82 1.41
CA ARG A 439 -12.11 -0.09 1.19
C ARG A 439 -11.87 0.15 -0.30
N ASN A 440 -11.42 1.36 -0.65
CA ASN A 440 -10.84 1.70 -1.96
C ASN A 440 -9.51 2.43 -1.76
N PHE A 441 -8.70 2.58 -2.82
CA PHE A 441 -7.35 3.13 -2.73
C PHE A 441 -7.01 4.16 -3.81
N ILE A 442 -6.76 5.40 -3.40
CA ILE A 442 -6.12 6.40 -4.27
C ILE A 442 -4.61 6.34 -4.03
N GLY A 443 -3.91 5.65 -4.93
CA GLY A 443 -2.51 5.27 -4.70
C GLY A 443 -2.41 4.33 -3.50
N ASP A 444 -1.71 4.76 -2.45
CA ASP A 444 -1.65 4.05 -1.18
C ASP A 444 -2.58 4.65 -0.11
N THR A 445 -3.32 5.72 -0.39
CA THR A 445 -4.29 6.28 0.57
C THR A 445 -5.57 5.48 0.55
N VAL A 446 -5.97 4.93 1.70
CA VAL A 446 -7.21 4.16 1.81
C VAL A 446 -8.40 5.07 2.10
N LEU A 447 -9.53 4.76 1.46
CA LEU A 447 -10.84 5.34 1.75
C LEU A 447 -11.76 4.22 2.21
N VAL A 448 -12.47 4.42 3.32
CA VAL A 448 -13.51 3.49 3.80
C VAL A 448 -14.87 4.16 3.66
N ARG A 449 -15.80 3.46 3.02
CA ARG A 449 -17.17 3.93 2.77
C ARG A 449 -18.20 2.92 3.26
N LEU A 450 -19.40 3.40 3.60
CA LEU A 450 -20.51 2.52 3.92
C LEU A 450 -21.02 1.77 2.67
N LEU A 451 -21.27 0.47 2.83
CA LEU A 451 -21.94 -0.39 1.83
C LEU A 451 -23.46 -0.46 2.02
N SER A 452 -23.95 -0.06 3.18
CA SER A 452 -25.37 -0.11 3.56
C SER A 452 -25.71 1.06 4.46
N SER A 453 -27.01 1.33 4.62
CA SER A 453 -27.48 2.40 5.49
C SER A 453 -27.27 2.06 6.97
N ILE A 454 -26.92 3.05 7.79
CA ILE A 454 -26.78 2.90 9.25
C ILE A 454 -27.73 3.87 9.95
N SER A 455 -28.74 3.33 10.64
CA SER A 455 -29.86 4.07 11.22
C SER A 455 -29.70 4.40 12.70
N SER A 456 -28.59 4.01 13.33
CA SER A 456 -28.38 4.18 14.78
C SER A 456 -26.90 4.41 15.10
N ASN A 457 -26.66 5.08 16.23
CA ASN A 457 -25.33 5.22 16.79
C ASN A 457 -24.88 3.91 17.44
N ASN A 458 -23.57 3.77 17.63
CA ASN A 458 -22.93 2.61 18.26
C ASN A 458 -23.14 1.29 17.49
N ILE A 459 -23.46 1.36 16.20
CA ILE A 459 -23.42 0.20 15.32
C ILE A 459 -21.98 -0.02 14.90
N GLU A 460 -21.46 -1.23 15.09
CA GLU A 460 -20.08 -1.54 14.70
C GLU A 460 -19.92 -1.46 13.18
N LEU A 461 -18.88 -0.75 12.75
CA LEU A 461 -18.49 -0.66 11.35
C LEU A 461 -17.44 -1.74 11.11
N VAL A 462 -17.83 -2.76 10.34
CA VAL A 462 -17.10 -4.01 10.19
C VAL A 462 -16.68 -4.23 8.76
N ASP A 463 -15.41 -4.60 8.62
CA ASP A 463 -14.73 -4.83 7.36
C ASP A 463 -14.62 -6.34 7.08
N ASN A 464 -14.18 -6.70 5.87
CA ASN A 464 -13.93 -8.08 5.49
C ASN A 464 -12.44 -8.39 5.36
N TYR A 465 -12.01 -9.47 6.02
CA TYR A 465 -10.63 -9.96 6.04
C TYR A 465 -10.41 -11.04 4.97
N GLY A 466 -11.04 -10.87 3.81
CA GLY A 466 -10.99 -11.83 2.70
C GLY A 466 -11.73 -13.15 2.96
N CYS A 467 -12.83 -13.08 3.73
CA CYS A 467 -13.68 -14.22 4.13
C CYS A 467 -15.16 -13.87 3.91
N LEU A 468 -15.56 -13.60 2.67
CA LEU A 468 -16.94 -13.22 2.35
C LEU A 468 -17.89 -14.42 2.42
N SER A 469 -19.04 -14.24 3.07
CA SER A 469 -20.06 -15.29 3.21
C SER A 469 -20.69 -15.67 1.87
N ALA A 470 -20.79 -14.72 0.94
CA ALA A 470 -21.36 -14.93 -0.39
C ALA A 470 -20.53 -15.90 -1.25
N THR A 471 -19.20 -15.98 -1.05
CA THR A 471 -18.30 -16.72 -1.95
C THR A 471 -17.54 -17.86 -1.29
N MET A 472 -17.43 -17.90 0.05
CA MET A 472 -16.67 -18.91 0.78
C MET A 472 -17.56 -19.66 1.76
N ALA A 473 -17.34 -20.98 1.95
CA ALA A 473 -18.11 -21.77 2.92
C ALA A 473 -17.73 -21.44 4.38
N LYS A 474 -18.65 -21.65 5.34
CA LYS A 474 -18.43 -21.30 6.76
C LYS A 474 -17.14 -21.90 7.33
N ASP A 475 -16.91 -23.20 7.13
CA ASP A 475 -15.77 -23.90 7.73
C ASP A 475 -14.44 -23.39 7.17
N GLU A 476 -14.41 -23.06 5.87
CA GLU A 476 -13.26 -22.44 5.22
C GLU A 476 -12.98 -21.04 5.77
N ARG A 477 -14.02 -20.21 5.93
CA ARG A 477 -13.92 -18.87 6.55
C ARG A 477 -13.38 -18.95 7.97
N GLN A 478 -13.95 -19.83 8.80
CA GLN A 478 -13.51 -20.01 10.20
C GLN A 478 -12.06 -20.46 10.26
N LYS A 479 -11.68 -21.45 9.44
CA LYS A 479 -10.30 -21.92 9.38
C LYS A 479 -9.31 -20.82 8.98
N LYS A 480 -9.62 -20.05 7.93
CA LYS A 480 -8.75 -18.96 7.46
C LYS A 480 -8.59 -17.87 8.53
N LEU A 481 -9.68 -17.50 9.21
CA LEU A 481 -9.65 -16.51 10.29
C LEU A 481 -8.88 -17.03 11.51
N ASP A 482 -9.00 -18.31 11.86
CA ASP A 482 -8.25 -18.92 12.95
C ASP A 482 -6.74 -19.00 12.64
N ASP A 483 -6.39 -19.48 11.45
CA ASP A 483 -5.00 -19.68 11.04
C ASP A 483 -4.22 -18.35 10.96
N GLN A 484 -4.86 -17.25 10.51
CA GLN A 484 -4.21 -15.96 10.28
C GLN A 484 -4.44 -14.93 11.40
N TYR A 485 -5.67 -14.85 11.94
CA TYR A 485 -6.10 -13.82 12.88
C TYR A 485 -6.39 -14.38 14.28
N HIS A 486 -6.33 -15.71 14.45
CA HIS A 486 -6.45 -16.40 15.73
C HIS A 486 -7.76 -16.12 16.50
N PHE A 487 -8.88 -16.08 15.76
CA PHE A 487 -10.22 -15.98 16.35
C PHE A 487 -11.26 -16.76 15.54
N GLN A 488 -12.36 -17.10 16.21
CA GLN A 488 -13.55 -17.70 15.59
C GLN A 488 -14.60 -16.61 15.36
N CYS A 489 -15.08 -16.46 14.13
CA CYS A 489 -16.01 -15.40 13.76
C CYS A 489 -17.44 -15.73 14.25
N GLN A 490 -18.03 -14.78 14.98
CA GLN A 490 -19.40 -14.87 15.49
C GLN A 490 -20.36 -13.91 14.76
N CYS A 491 -20.02 -13.48 13.54
CA CYS A 491 -20.95 -12.70 12.73
C CYS A 491 -22.20 -13.53 12.38
N GLN A 492 -23.29 -12.85 12.08
CA GLN A 492 -24.56 -13.50 11.80
C GLN A 492 -24.50 -14.56 10.68
N PRO A 493 -23.84 -14.33 9.52
CA PRO A 493 -23.65 -15.37 8.52
C PRO A 493 -23.01 -16.67 9.05
N CYS A 494 -22.15 -16.58 10.07
CA CYS A 494 -21.52 -17.74 10.69
C CYS A 494 -22.43 -18.43 11.72
N ILE A 495 -23.21 -17.66 12.49
CA ILE A 495 -24.16 -18.21 13.47
C ILE A 495 -25.31 -18.92 12.75
N GLU A 496 -25.92 -18.25 11.78
CA GLU A 496 -27.12 -18.72 11.08
C GLU A 496 -26.81 -19.55 9.84
N GLN A 497 -25.53 -19.75 9.52
CA GLN A 497 -25.07 -20.54 8.36
C GLN A 497 -25.68 -20.05 7.04
N TRP A 498 -25.54 -18.75 6.79
CA TRP A 498 -26.08 -18.15 5.57
C TRP A 498 -25.52 -18.84 4.31
N PRO A 499 -26.36 -19.01 3.28
CA PRO A 499 -25.95 -19.65 2.04
C PRO A 499 -25.00 -18.75 1.24
N ASN A 500 -24.18 -19.38 0.38
CA ASN A 500 -23.42 -18.69 -0.65
C ASN A 500 -24.37 -18.05 -1.69
N TYR A 501 -23.83 -17.13 -2.49
CA TYR A 501 -24.56 -16.32 -3.48
C TYR A 501 -25.49 -17.15 -4.38
N ASP A 502 -25.03 -18.27 -4.92
CA ASP A 502 -25.80 -19.12 -5.83
C ASP A 502 -27.11 -19.64 -5.24
N ARG A 503 -27.17 -19.72 -3.91
CA ARG A 503 -28.30 -20.24 -3.12
C ARG A 503 -29.10 -19.13 -2.43
N LEU A 504 -28.77 -17.86 -2.66
CA LEU A 504 -29.58 -16.74 -2.21
C LEU A 504 -30.93 -16.71 -2.94
N PRO A 505 -31.99 -16.19 -2.30
CA PRO A 505 -33.27 -15.99 -2.98
C PRO A 505 -33.11 -14.95 -4.12
N GLU A 506 -33.87 -15.13 -5.21
CA GLU A 506 -33.85 -14.21 -6.36
C GLU A 506 -34.35 -12.80 -6.01
N GLY A 507 -35.22 -12.67 -5.00
CA GLY A 507 -35.82 -11.39 -4.61
C GLY A 507 -35.46 -10.98 -3.18
N THR A 508 -35.45 -9.66 -2.95
CA THR A 508 -35.12 -9.08 -1.64
C THR A 508 -36.19 -8.06 -1.21
N GLY A 509 -37.46 -8.29 -1.54
CA GLY A 509 -38.52 -7.36 -1.17
C GLY A 509 -38.57 -6.06 -1.99
N GLU A 510 -37.92 -5.97 -3.16
CA GLU A 510 -37.96 -4.78 -4.05
C GLU A 510 -39.32 -4.50 -4.70
N LYS A 511 -40.40 -5.15 -4.25
CA LYS A 511 -41.72 -5.08 -4.89
C LYS A 511 -42.26 -3.65 -5.04
N ASN A 512 -41.76 -2.70 -4.25
CA ASN A 512 -42.17 -1.29 -4.25
C ASN A 512 -41.03 -0.30 -4.54
N ILE A 513 -39.84 -0.75 -4.98
CA ILE A 513 -38.69 0.13 -5.27
C ILE A 513 -38.72 0.54 -6.74
N ILE A 514 -38.40 1.80 -7.04
CA ILE A 514 -38.25 2.28 -8.43
C ILE A 514 -36.90 1.75 -8.96
N SER A 515 -36.91 0.56 -9.58
CA SER A 515 -35.68 -0.08 -10.07
C SER A 515 -35.17 0.47 -11.40
N LYS A 516 -36.01 1.17 -12.20
CA LYS A 516 -35.65 1.56 -13.57
C LYS A 516 -34.30 2.31 -13.69
N PRO A 517 -33.98 3.33 -12.87
CA PRO A 517 -32.69 4.00 -12.95
C PRO A 517 -31.50 3.08 -12.63
N PHE A 518 -31.69 2.18 -11.66
CA PHE A 518 -30.74 1.13 -11.31
C PHE A 518 -30.54 0.16 -12.47
N ASP A 519 -31.64 -0.37 -13.03
CA ASP A 519 -31.60 -1.33 -14.13
C ASP A 519 -30.86 -0.75 -15.34
N GLU A 520 -31.12 0.51 -15.70
CA GLU A 520 -30.42 1.20 -16.80
C GLU A 520 -28.92 1.36 -16.53
N ALA A 521 -28.52 1.75 -15.32
CA ALA A 521 -27.11 1.87 -14.94
C ALA A 521 -26.41 0.51 -14.91
N PHE A 522 -27.08 -0.51 -14.37
CA PHE A 522 -26.58 -1.88 -14.33
C PHE A 522 -26.40 -2.46 -15.73
N GLN A 523 -27.35 -2.23 -16.64
CA GLN A 523 -27.26 -2.66 -18.04
C GLN A 523 -26.05 -2.03 -18.76
N ARG A 524 -25.78 -0.75 -18.54
CA ARG A 524 -24.59 -0.08 -19.09
C ARG A 524 -23.30 -0.73 -18.58
N LEU A 525 -23.21 -0.96 -17.26
CA LEU A 525 -22.03 -1.58 -16.64
C LEU A 525 -21.73 -2.96 -17.24
N ILE A 526 -22.75 -3.82 -17.38
CA ILE A 526 -22.54 -5.17 -17.95
C ILE A 526 -22.27 -5.15 -19.46
N GLN A 527 -22.63 -4.08 -20.17
CA GLN A 527 -22.34 -3.89 -21.59
C GLN A 527 -20.94 -3.34 -21.86
N GLY A 528 -20.18 -3.03 -20.80
CA GLY A 528 -18.80 -2.53 -20.92
C GLY A 528 -18.70 -1.02 -21.07
N GLU A 529 -19.77 -0.30 -20.76
CA GLU A 529 -19.71 1.15 -20.67
C GLU A 529 -18.99 1.58 -19.39
N ILE A 530 -18.15 2.61 -19.51
CA ILE A 530 -17.48 3.22 -18.37
C ILE A 530 -18.55 3.89 -17.51
N PRO A 531 -18.67 3.56 -16.21
CA PRO A 531 -19.70 4.13 -15.36
C PRO A 531 -19.46 5.62 -15.12
N SER A 532 -20.54 6.38 -14.96
CA SER A 532 -20.50 7.79 -14.56
C SER A 532 -20.73 7.99 -13.05
N GLU A 533 -20.45 9.19 -12.53
CA GLU A 533 -20.81 9.53 -11.14
C GLU A 533 -22.32 9.42 -10.89
N ASP A 534 -23.15 9.71 -11.90
CA ASP A 534 -24.60 9.48 -11.82
C ASP A 534 -24.94 8.00 -11.65
N ASP A 535 -24.18 7.08 -12.27
CA ASP A 535 -24.36 5.64 -12.08
C ASP A 535 -24.03 5.23 -10.64
N LEU A 536 -22.95 5.78 -10.08
CA LEU A 536 -22.58 5.57 -8.67
C LEU A 536 -23.73 5.95 -7.74
N HIS A 537 -24.29 7.15 -7.90
CA HIS A 537 -25.41 7.64 -7.09
C HIS A 537 -26.69 6.80 -7.26
N ARG A 538 -26.98 6.33 -8.48
CA ARG A 538 -28.12 5.42 -8.71
C ARG A 538 -27.98 4.11 -7.94
N PHE A 539 -26.78 3.56 -7.86
CA PHE A 539 -26.52 2.36 -7.06
C PHE A 539 -26.67 2.63 -5.56
N GLU A 540 -26.11 3.74 -5.06
CA GLU A 540 -26.25 4.16 -3.65
C GLU A 540 -27.72 4.36 -3.24
N ASP A 541 -28.50 5.07 -4.06
CA ASP A 541 -29.92 5.34 -3.81
C ASP A 541 -30.76 4.06 -3.83
N PHE A 542 -30.45 3.12 -4.74
CA PHE A 542 -31.16 1.83 -4.79
C PHE A 542 -30.87 0.99 -3.55
N ILE A 543 -29.61 0.91 -3.11
CA ILE A 543 -29.22 0.20 -1.87
C ILE A 543 -29.91 0.84 -0.67
N ALA A 544 -29.94 2.17 -0.57
CA ALA A 544 -30.59 2.89 0.52
C ALA A 544 -32.10 2.59 0.58
N GLN A 545 -32.81 2.59 -0.55
CA GLN A 545 -34.23 2.23 -0.63
C GLN A 545 -34.48 0.77 -0.21
N CYS A 546 -33.58 -0.15 -0.59
CA CYS A 546 -33.67 -1.54 -0.15
C CYS A 546 -33.49 -1.67 1.38
N ASP A 547 -32.57 -0.91 1.96
CA ASP A 547 -32.33 -0.91 3.40
C ASP A 547 -33.50 -0.32 4.19
N GLU A 548 -34.15 0.72 3.66
CA GLU A 548 -35.36 1.31 4.27
C GLU A 548 -36.54 0.33 4.31
N GLN A 549 -36.75 -0.45 3.24
CA GLN A 549 -37.83 -1.44 3.17
C GLN A 549 -37.53 -2.73 3.96
N MET A 550 -36.25 -2.99 4.25
CA MET A 550 -35.79 -4.15 5.01
C MET A 550 -34.84 -3.72 6.13
N PRO A 551 -35.36 -3.01 7.15
CA PRO A 551 -34.55 -2.52 8.25
C PRO A 551 -34.13 -3.72 9.12
N GLY A 552 -32.82 -3.97 9.16
CA GLY A 552 -32.22 -4.94 10.07
C GLY A 552 -31.15 -5.79 9.39
N ASP A 553 -29.98 -5.80 10.02
CA ASP A 553 -28.82 -6.62 9.65
C ASP A 553 -29.12 -8.13 9.66
N LYS A 554 -30.30 -8.52 10.17
CA LYS A 554 -30.71 -9.90 10.37
C LYS A 554 -31.37 -10.61 9.21
N THR A 555 -31.60 -9.92 8.11
CA THR A 555 -32.32 -10.50 6.97
C THR A 555 -31.33 -10.86 5.87
N ILE A 556 -31.39 -12.11 5.40
CA ILE A 556 -30.66 -12.50 4.19
C ILE A 556 -31.18 -11.67 3.03
N LYS A 557 -30.36 -10.74 2.56
CA LYS A 557 -30.60 -10.00 1.31
C LYS A 557 -30.31 -10.95 0.16
N GLY A 558 -31.28 -11.11 -0.75
CA GLY A 558 -31.14 -11.97 -1.93
C GLY A 558 -30.28 -11.36 -3.04
N LYS A 559 -30.37 -11.94 -4.24
CA LYS A 559 -29.41 -11.70 -5.33
C LYS A 559 -29.41 -10.27 -5.87
N VAL A 560 -30.57 -9.64 -6.04
CA VAL A 560 -30.64 -8.30 -6.64
C VAL A 560 -29.96 -7.24 -5.75
N TYR A 561 -30.20 -7.24 -4.43
CA TYR A 561 -29.45 -6.40 -3.49
C TYR A 561 -27.93 -6.65 -3.55
N ASN A 562 -27.50 -7.92 -3.56
CA ASN A 562 -26.08 -8.25 -3.65
C ASN A 562 -25.46 -7.79 -4.98
N ASN A 563 -26.21 -7.88 -6.08
CA ASN A 563 -25.79 -7.37 -7.39
C ASN A 563 -25.67 -5.85 -7.37
N ALA A 564 -26.57 -5.15 -6.69
CA ALA A 564 -26.49 -3.70 -6.55
C ALA A 564 -25.26 -3.28 -5.75
N GLN A 565 -24.98 -3.97 -4.63
CA GLN A 565 -23.74 -3.75 -3.90
C GLN A 565 -22.52 -4.06 -4.77
N GLU A 566 -22.51 -5.16 -5.52
CA GLU A 566 -21.35 -5.50 -6.34
C GLU A 566 -21.13 -4.51 -7.50
N ALA A 567 -22.20 -4.07 -8.17
CA ALA A 567 -22.14 -3.02 -9.18
C ALA A 567 -21.62 -1.71 -8.59
N TYR A 568 -22.08 -1.34 -7.39
CA TYR A 568 -21.58 -0.20 -6.64
C TYR A 568 -20.08 -0.30 -6.38
N LYS A 569 -19.58 -1.45 -5.91
CA LYS A 569 -18.14 -1.66 -5.65
C LYS A 569 -17.31 -1.56 -6.93
N GLN A 570 -17.78 -2.16 -8.03
CA GLN A 570 -17.10 -2.03 -9.32
C GLN A 570 -17.04 -0.57 -9.78
N CYS A 571 -18.14 0.16 -9.64
CA CYS A 571 -18.22 1.59 -9.93
C CYS A 571 -17.23 2.39 -9.07
N LEU A 572 -17.13 2.13 -7.77
CA LEU A 572 -16.12 2.76 -6.90
C LEU A 572 -14.69 2.46 -7.36
N ASN A 573 -14.41 1.23 -7.81
CA ASN A 573 -13.09 0.87 -8.33
C ASN A 573 -12.72 1.63 -9.61
N PHE A 574 -13.70 2.12 -10.38
CA PHE A 574 -13.44 2.99 -11.52
C PHE A 574 -13.01 4.41 -11.15
N PHE A 575 -13.46 4.93 -10.01
CA PHE A 575 -13.14 6.29 -9.60
C PHE A 575 -11.97 6.33 -8.63
N TYR A 576 -11.80 5.28 -7.81
CA TYR A 576 -10.95 5.32 -6.63
C TYR A 576 -9.93 4.18 -6.57
N HIS A 577 -9.44 3.73 -7.73
CA HIS A 577 -8.28 2.83 -7.87
C HIS A 577 -7.37 3.27 -9.02
N SER A 578 -6.12 2.80 -9.01
CA SER A 578 -5.35 2.73 -10.26
C SER A 578 -6.02 1.71 -11.19
N ILE A 579 -6.14 2.04 -12.47
CA ILE A 579 -6.88 1.21 -13.43
C ILE A 579 -5.96 0.76 -14.57
N SER A 580 -6.04 -0.52 -14.89
CA SER A 580 -5.54 -1.09 -16.14
C SER A 580 -6.74 -1.55 -16.96
N ILE A 581 -6.92 -0.97 -18.15
CA ILE A 581 -7.98 -1.37 -19.08
C ILE A 581 -7.41 -2.40 -20.05
N GLU A 582 -8.04 -3.57 -20.09
CA GLU A 582 -7.72 -4.67 -20.99
C GLU A 582 -8.92 -4.92 -21.93
N ASP A 583 -8.64 -5.14 -23.22
CA ASP A 583 -9.67 -5.41 -24.23
C ASP A 583 -10.12 -6.88 -24.22
#